data_AF-A0A813S252-F1
#
_entry.id   AF-A0A813S252-F1
#
_cell.length_a   1.000
_cell.length_b   1.000
_cell.length_c   1.000
_cell.angle_alpha   90.00
_cell.angle_beta   90.00
_cell.angle_gamma   90.00
#
_symmetry.space_group_name_H-M   'P 1'
#
loop_
_entity.id
_entity.type
_entity.pdbx_description
1 polymer ?
#
loop_
_entity_poly.entity_id
_entity_poly.type
_entity_poly.pdbx_seq_one_letter_code
_entity_poly.pdbx_strand_id
1 'polypeptide(L)'
;MPVDKALYDVLKIEPGADENQIRKAYLLQAMKYHPDKNPNDKQAEETFKKVSDAYQILSDPIKRKQYDEHGTTKQEDLIDPITVFKKLFGGDKFVSLIGESIFALALKNADKISDTDSDKNDELKNMLDEAINASKTKKNNTDLTEYSEDDVNTNLYKNLKLMHEYLIAKCSPYVKELCTRAEFEQAIQDEIKSLSNESFAKEIFNAVGYIYKYRAHQVLKRGKLLGIPCVIKSVKDMGHSVSTIYGTVKAAHVIKRSQDIEKKSPAELESLILNFFWKATVLEIEMKTRKVLDMYLLDSLSKHELIKRSEAVAIIGELYSSV
;
A
#
# COMPACT_ATOMS: atom_id res chain seq x y z
N MET A 1 -5.52 24.30 -22.56
CA MET A 1 -6.96 24.29 -22.28
C MET A 1 -7.29 22.98 -21.59
N PRO A 2 -8.19 22.95 -20.61
CA PRO A 2 -8.47 21.73 -19.88
C PRO A 2 -9.21 20.71 -20.74
N VAL A 3 -8.98 19.44 -20.44
CA VAL A 3 -9.63 18.31 -21.10
C VAL A 3 -11.13 18.27 -20.82
N ASP A 4 -11.57 18.78 -19.66
CA ASP A 4 -12.97 18.91 -19.29
C ASP A 4 -13.28 20.31 -18.70
N LYS A 5 -14.49 20.80 -18.96
CA LYS A 5 -15.00 22.10 -18.51
C LYS A 5 -16.07 22.00 -17.43
N ALA A 6 -16.53 20.81 -17.06
CA ALA A 6 -17.69 20.64 -16.19
C ALA A 6 -17.59 21.37 -14.84
N LEU A 7 -16.41 21.38 -14.18
CA LEU A 7 -16.24 22.10 -12.91
C LEU A 7 -16.25 23.63 -13.10
N TYR A 8 -15.70 24.10 -14.22
CA TYR A 8 -15.74 25.51 -14.60
C TYR A 8 -17.17 25.96 -14.91
N ASP A 9 -17.95 25.12 -15.57
CA ASP A 9 -19.37 25.36 -15.88
C ASP A 9 -20.24 25.42 -14.61
N VAL A 10 -19.95 24.56 -13.61
CA VAL A 10 -20.64 24.57 -12.30
C VAL A 10 -20.43 25.90 -11.57
N LEU A 11 -19.20 26.44 -11.60
CA LEU A 11 -18.90 27.76 -11.04
C LEU A 11 -19.27 28.92 -11.99
N LYS A 12 -19.68 28.63 -13.24
CA LYS A 12 -20.00 29.60 -14.30
C LYS A 12 -18.84 30.54 -14.63
N ILE A 13 -17.65 29.98 -14.82
CA ILE A 13 -16.41 30.69 -15.13
C ILE A 13 -15.70 30.06 -16.33
N GLU A 14 -14.82 30.82 -16.97
CA GLU A 14 -14.04 30.31 -18.11
C GLU A 14 -12.81 29.51 -17.65
N PRO A 15 -12.39 28.48 -18.42
CA PRO A 15 -11.16 27.75 -18.15
C PRO A 15 -9.94 28.61 -18.48
N GLY A 16 -9.38 29.22 -17.44
CA GLY A 16 -8.40 30.31 -17.51
C GLY A 16 -8.62 31.36 -16.42
N ALA A 17 -9.74 31.26 -15.69
CA ALA A 17 -10.03 32.11 -14.54
C ALA A 17 -8.91 32.07 -13.50
N ASP A 18 -8.57 33.25 -12.96
CA ASP A 18 -7.63 33.37 -11.85
C ASP A 18 -8.26 32.94 -10.51
N GLU A 19 -7.44 32.78 -9.47
CA GLU A 19 -7.91 32.35 -8.15
C GLU A 19 -8.97 33.28 -7.54
N ASN A 20 -8.88 34.58 -7.82
CA ASN A 20 -9.82 35.57 -7.31
C ASN A 20 -11.18 35.44 -8.00
N GLN A 21 -11.20 35.15 -9.29
CA GLN A 21 -12.40 34.86 -10.07
C GLN A 21 -13.07 33.57 -9.60
N ILE A 22 -12.30 32.52 -9.34
CA ILE A 22 -12.80 31.24 -8.80
C ILE A 22 -13.43 31.44 -7.42
N ARG A 23 -12.74 32.12 -6.50
CA ARG A 23 -13.24 32.42 -5.16
C ARG A 23 -14.51 33.28 -5.20
N LYS A 24 -14.53 34.32 -6.04
CA LYS A 24 -15.69 35.20 -6.19
C LYS A 24 -16.89 34.45 -6.76
N ALA A 25 -16.68 33.59 -7.76
CA ALA A 25 -17.73 32.77 -8.35
C ALA A 25 -18.32 31.79 -7.33
N TYR A 26 -17.47 31.11 -6.56
CA TYR A 26 -17.92 30.25 -5.47
C TYR A 26 -18.78 31.00 -4.45
N LEU A 27 -18.33 32.15 -3.95
CA LEU A 27 -19.09 32.94 -2.98
C LEU A 27 -20.47 33.34 -3.52
N LEU A 28 -20.56 33.76 -4.78
CA LEU A 28 -21.82 34.14 -5.41
C LEU A 28 -22.78 32.96 -5.54
N GLN A 29 -22.30 31.79 -5.95
CA GLN A 29 -23.13 30.59 -6.07
C GLN A 29 -23.52 30.02 -4.70
N ALA A 30 -22.58 29.96 -3.75
CA ALA A 30 -22.81 29.51 -2.39
C ALA A 30 -23.85 30.38 -1.67
N MET A 31 -23.79 31.70 -1.83
CA MET A 31 -24.79 32.62 -1.27
C MET A 31 -26.17 32.49 -1.94
N LYS A 32 -26.21 32.03 -3.19
CA LYS A 32 -27.46 31.84 -3.94
C LYS A 32 -28.15 30.54 -3.56
N TYR A 33 -27.38 29.47 -3.39
CA TYR A 33 -27.89 28.12 -3.12
C TYR A 33 -27.77 27.70 -1.64
N HIS A 34 -27.44 28.63 -0.74
CA HIS A 34 -27.28 28.34 0.69
C HIS A 34 -28.54 27.71 1.30
N PRO A 35 -28.43 26.67 2.14
CA PRO A 35 -29.57 26.01 2.79
C PRO A 35 -30.45 26.99 3.59
N ASP A 36 -29.85 27.93 4.32
CA ASP A 36 -30.60 28.93 5.10
C ASP A 36 -31.49 29.85 4.25
N LYS A 37 -31.13 30.09 2.97
CA LYS A 37 -31.91 30.93 2.06
C LYS A 37 -32.86 30.13 1.19
N ASN A 38 -32.64 28.82 1.07
CA ASN A 38 -33.46 27.90 0.29
C ASN A 38 -33.88 26.70 1.15
N PRO A 39 -34.58 26.93 2.28
CA PRO A 39 -34.98 25.84 3.17
C PRO A 39 -35.93 24.89 2.42
N ASN A 40 -35.66 23.58 2.52
CA ASN A 40 -36.40 22.49 1.88
C ASN A 40 -36.33 22.42 0.35
N ASP A 41 -35.45 23.17 -0.31
CA ASP A 41 -35.21 23.04 -1.74
C ASP A 41 -34.08 22.03 -2.01
N LYS A 42 -34.48 20.81 -2.39
CA LYS A 42 -33.55 19.73 -2.74
C LYS A 42 -32.65 20.06 -3.93
N GLN A 43 -33.14 20.85 -4.90
CA GLN A 43 -32.33 21.23 -6.06
C GLN A 43 -31.27 22.26 -5.67
N ALA A 44 -31.60 23.20 -4.78
CA ALA A 44 -30.63 24.13 -4.23
C ALA A 44 -29.55 23.40 -3.42
N GLU A 45 -29.93 22.42 -2.60
CA GLU A 45 -28.99 21.58 -1.84
C GLU A 45 -28.03 20.81 -2.74
N GLU A 46 -28.53 20.11 -3.76
CA GLU A 46 -27.69 19.40 -4.73
C GLU A 46 -26.77 20.35 -5.50
N THR A 47 -27.26 21.53 -5.85
CA THR A 47 -26.47 22.54 -6.58
C THR A 47 -25.39 23.14 -5.67
N PHE A 48 -25.70 23.38 -4.40
CA PHE A 48 -24.74 23.85 -3.41
C PHE A 48 -23.61 22.85 -3.21
N LYS A 49 -23.93 21.56 -3.12
CA LYS A 49 -22.94 20.48 -3.05
C LYS A 49 -22.00 20.48 -4.27
N LYS A 50 -22.57 20.50 -5.48
CA LYS A 50 -21.79 20.57 -6.74
C LYS A 50 -20.86 21.79 -6.78
N VAL A 51 -21.36 22.95 -6.35
CA VAL A 51 -20.58 24.20 -6.27
C VAL A 51 -19.42 24.09 -5.28
N SER A 52 -19.64 23.46 -4.13
CA SER A 52 -18.60 23.23 -3.14
C SER A 52 -17.51 22.27 -3.65
N ASP A 53 -17.91 21.16 -4.27
CA ASP A 53 -16.99 20.16 -4.81
C ASP A 53 -16.12 20.76 -5.94
N ALA A 54 -16.74 21.54 -6.84
CA ALA A 54 -16.02 22.24 -7.91
C ALA A 54 -15.01 23.25 -7.35
N TYR A 55 -15.37 23.99 -6.30
CA TYR A 55 -14.46 24.93 -5.66
C TYR A 55 -13.29 24.20 -4.98
N GLN A 56 -13.51 23.07 -4.30
CA GLN A 56 -12.45 22.32 -3.61
C GLN A 56 -11.35 21.82 -4.56
N ILE A 57 -11.71 21.54 -5.82
CA ILE A 57 -10.77 21.11 -6.85
C ILE A 57 -10.13 22.32 -7.53
N LEU A 58 -10.93 23.30 -7.98
CA LEU A 58 -10.42 24.43 -8.76
C LEU A 58 -9.66 25.47 -7.94
N SER A 59 -9.86 25.54 -6.62
CA SER A 59 -9.15 26.48 -5.74
C SER A 59 -7.75 26.02 -5.35
N ASP A 60 -7.43 24.73 -5.49
CA ASP A 60 -6.11 24.16 -5.22
C ASP A 60 -5.32 24.06 -6.54
N PRO A 61 -4.15 24.73 -6.67
CA PRO A 61 -3.37 24.72 -7.90
C PRO A 61 -2.94 23.33 -8.39
N ILE A 62 -2.68 22.39 -7.47
CA ILE A 62 -2.27 21.02 -7.79
C ILE A 62 -3.47 20.23 -8.31
N LYS A 63 -4.60 20.29 -7.61
CA LYS A 63 -5.83 19.58 -8.00
C LYS A 63 -6.42 20.14 -9.30
N ARG A 64 -6.38 21.46 -9.47
CA ARG A 64 -6.78 22.14 -10.71
C ARG A 64 -5.92 21.69 -11.89
N LYS A 65 -4.60 21.63 -11.72
CA LYS A 65 -3.70 21.14 -12.78
C LYS A 65 -4.02 19.69 -13.15
N GLN A 66 -4.23 18.83 -12.16
CA GLN A 66 -4.61 17.43 -12.40
C GLN A 66 -5.95 17.32 -13.14
N TYR A 67 -6.94 18.11 -12.74
CA TYR A 67 -8.24 18.21 -13.41
C TYR A 67 -8.11 18.72 -14.85
N ASP A 68 -7.31 19.76 -15.07
CA ASP A 68 -7.10 20.33 -16.39
C ASP A 68 -6.43 19.32 -17.34
N GLU A 69 -5.54 18.46 -16.82
CA GLU A 69 -4.83 17.43 -17.56
C GLU A 69 -5.68 16.16 -17.84
N HIS A 70 -6.61 15.79 -16.94
CA HIS A 70 -7.29 14.48 -17.00
C HIS A 70 -8.82 14.55 -17.11
N GLY A 71 -9.43 15.72 -16.89
CA GLY A 71 -10.87 15.96 -16.94
C GLY A 71 -11.67 15.43 -15.75
N THR A 72 -12.99 15.65 -15.76
CA THR A 72 -13.92 14.96 -14.85
C THR A 72 -14.21 13.61 -15.49
N THR A 73 -13.49 12.57 -15.07
CA THR A 73 -13.97 11.21 -15.27
C THR A 73 -15.35 11.11 -14.64
N LYS A 74 -16.42 11.29 -15.43
CA LYS A 74 -17.79 10.96 -15.05
C LYS A 74 -17.89 9.44 -14.95
N GLN A 75 -17.43 8.97 -13.82
CA GLN A 75 -17.89 7.76 -13.18
C GLN A 75 -17.83 8.11 -11.70
N GLU A 76 -18.95 7.94 -10.99
CA GLU A 76 -18.90 7.61 -9.56
C GLU A 76 -18.16 6.29 -9.40
N ASP A 77 -16.89 6.25 -9.77
CA ASP A 77 -16.03 5.15 -9.43
C ASP A 77 -15.56 5.46 -8.02
N LEU A 78 -16.20 4.75 -7.08
CA LEU A 78 -15.54 4.28 -5.88
C LEU A 78 -14.04 4.25 -6.14
N ILE A 79 -13.28 5.05 -5.40
CA ILE A 79 -11.87 5.22 -5.68
C ILE A 79 -11.25 3.82 -5.66
N ASP A 80 -10.96 3.27 -6.85
CA ASP A 80 -10.56 1.87 -7.00
C ASP A 80 -9.42 1.63 -6.00
N PRO A 81 -9.58 0.73 -5.01
CA PRO A 81 -8.61 0.62 -3.92
C PRO A 81 -7.20 0.37 -4.45
N ILE A 82 -7.08 -0.30 -5.60
CA ILE A 82 -5.82 -0.49 -6.32
C ILE A 82 -5.27 0.83 -6.88
N THR A 83 -6.11 1.70 -7.42
CA THR A 83 -5.71 3.01 -7.94
C THR A 83 -5.32 3.97 -6.81
N VAL A 84 -6.03 3.97 -5.68
CA VAL A 84 -5.58 4.67 -4.45
C VAL A 84 -4.25 4.13 -3.99
N PHE A 85 -4.10 2.81 -3.96
CA PHE A 85 -2.83 2.20 -3.60
C PHE A 85 -1.70 2.65 -4.54
N LYS A 86 -1.88 2.55 -5.86
CA LYS A 86 -0.86 2.98 -6.82
C LYS A 86 -0.49 4.46 -6.66
N LYS A 87 -1.48 5.33 -6.45
CA LYS A 87 -1.25 6.77 -6.23
C LYS A 87 -0.53 7.05 -4.91
N LEU A 88 -0.88 6.32 -3.86
CA LEU A 88 -0.24 6.46 -2.56
C LEU A 88 1.19 5.94 -2.62
N PHE A 89 1.44 4.71 -3.06
CA PHE A 89 2.72 4.02 -2.88
C PHE A 89 3.69 4.10 -4.06
N GLY A 90 3.54 5.08 -4.96
CA GLY A 90 4.52 5.32 -6.04
C GLY A 90 4.41 4.39 -7.26
N GLY A 91 3.22 3.88 -7.53
CA GLY A 91 2.89 3.16 -8.77
C GLY A 91 3.56 1.79 -8.95
N ASP A 92 3.54 1.30 -10.19
CA ASP A 92 3.97 -0.06 -10.56
C ASP A 92 5.48 -0.32 -10.41
N LYS A 93 6.27 0.72 -10.10
CA LYS A 93 7.74 0.62 -10.02
C LYS A 93 8.23 -0.22 -8.85
N PHE A 94 7.48 -0.26 -7.75
CA PHE A 94 7.82 -1.08 -6.59
C PHE A 94 7.25 -2.50 -6.64
N VAL A 95 6.42 -2.84 -7.65
CA VAL A 95 5.73 -4.14 -7.70
C VAL A 95 6.71 -5.32 -7.70
N SER A 96 7.87 -5.18 -8.35
CA SER A 96 8.89 -6.24 -8.31
C SER A 96 9.50 -6.42 -6.91
N LEU A 97 9.54 -5.36 -6.09
CA LEU A 97 10.13 -5.37 -4.76
C LEU A 97 9.15 -5.80 -3.67
N ILE A 98 7.89 -5.35 -3.74
CA ILE A 98 6.89 -5.57 -2.68
C ILE A 98 5.66 -6.36 -3.12
N GLY A 99 5.54 -6.65 -4.42
CA GLY A 99 4.34 -7.22 -5.00
C GLY A 99 3.17 -6.23 -5.09
N GLU A 100 2.12 -6.63 -5.80
CA GLU A 100 0.80 -6.02 -5.74
C GLU A 100 0.20 -6.12 -4.33
N SER A 101 -0.65 -5.15 -3.97
CA SER A 101 -1.36 -5.17 -2.69
C SER A 101 -2.54 -6.13 -2.75
N ILE A 102 -2.52 -7.11 -1.84
CA ILE A 102 -3.58 -8.12 -1.73
C ILE A 102 -4.79 -7.49 -1.03
N PHE A 103 -4.58 -6.60 -0.06
CA PHE A 103 -5.64 -5.82 0.58
C PHE A 103 -6.37 -4.92 -0.42
N ALA A 104 -5.64 -4.20 -1.28
CA ALA A 104 -6.26 -3.37 -2.31
C ALA A 104 -7.08 -4.23 -3.29
N LEU A 105 -6.55 -5.39 -3.69
CA LEU A 105 -7.28 -6.33 -4.55
C LEU A 105 -8.51 -6.93 -3.87
N ALA A 106 -8.41 -7.31 -2.59
CA ALA A 106 -9.50 -7.85 -1.80
C ALA A 106 -10.64 -6.83 -1.67
N LEU A 107 -10.33 -5.56 -1.42
CA LEU A 107 -11.34 -4.49 -1.36
C LEU A 107 -11.98 -4.22 -2.71
N LYS A 108 -11.19 -4.19 -3.80
CA LYS A 108 -11.74 -4.06 -5.15
C LYS A 108 -12.71 -5.20 -5.50
N ASN A 109 -12.41 -6.41 -5.03
CA ASN A 109 -13.26 -7.58 -5.27
C ASN A 109 -14.46 -7.64 -4.31
N ALA A 110 -14.39 -7.01 -3.14
CA ALA A 110 -15.53 -6.87 -2.23
C ALA A 110 -16.70 -6.12 -2.92
N ASP A 111 -16.39 -5.13 -3.76
CA ASP A 111 -17.39 -4.40 -4.56
C ASP A 111 -18.00 -5.25 -5.69
N LYS A 112 -17.25 -6.22 -6.25
CA LYS A 112 -17.78 -7.14 -7.29
C LYS A 112 -18.68 -8.24 -6.71
N ILE A 113 -18.54 -8.53 -5.43
CA ILE A 113 -19.39 -9.47 -4.72
C ILE A 113 -20.74 -8.79 -4.40
N SER A 114 -20.93 -7.48 -4.64
CA SER A 114 -22.00 -6.65 -4.09
C SER A 114 -23.45 -6.85 -4.60
N ASP A 115 -23.72 -7.64 -5.64
CA ASP A 115 -25.10 -7.72 -6.19
C ASP A 115 -26.11 -8.63 -5.46
N THR A 116 -25.74 -9.33 -4.38
CA THR A 116 -26.73 -10.03 -3.53
C THR A 116 -26.48 -9.86 -2.03
N ASP A 117 -27.39 -9.15 -1.38
CA ASP A 117 -27.69 -9.15 0.06
C ASP A 117 -26.69 -8.58 1.08
N SER A 118 -27.28 -7.98 2.11
CA SER A 118 -26.74 -7.13 3.18
C SER A 118 -25.82 -7.82 4.19
N ASP A 119 -25.37 -9.05 3.93
CA ASP A 119 -24.58 -9.87 4.87
C ASP A 119 -23.05 -9.68 4.74
N LYS A 120 -22.57 -8.85 3.80
CA LYS A 120 -21.14 -8.70 3.45
C LYS A 120 -20.27 -7.93 4.45
N ASN A 121 -20.88 -7.26 5.41
CA ASN A 121 -20.11 -6.71 6.53
C ASN A 121 -19.49 -7.83 7.40
N ASP A 122 -19.98 -9.06 7.31
CA ASP A 122 -19.50 -10.18 8.11
C ASP A 122 -18.36 -10.97 7.43
N GLU A 123 -18.22 -10.92 6.11
CA GLU A 123 -17.14 -11.63 5.40
C GLU A 123 -15.81 -10.87 5.47
N LEU A 124 -15.81 -9.55 5.28
CA LEU A 124 -14.62 -8.70 5.51
C LEU A 124 -14.25 -8.65 7.01
N LYS A 125 -15.25 -8.74 7.90
CA LYS A 125 -15.02 -8.98 9.34
C LYS A 125 -14.37 -10.34 9.55
N ASN A 126 -14.86 -11.41 8.92
CA ASN A 126 -14.32 -12.75 9.08
C ASN A 126 -12.89 -12.86 8.53
N MET A 127 -12.57 -12.30 7.36
CA MET A 127 -11.20 -12.30 6.83
C MET A 127 -10.24 -11.51 7.73
N LEU A 128 -10.69 -10.37 8.27
CA LEU A 128 -9.89 -9.57 9.20
C LEU A 128 -9.76 -10.26 10.57
N ASP A 129 -10.83 -10.86 11.07
CA ASP A 129 -10.88 -11.58 12.34
C ASP A 129 -10.12 -12.92 12.26
N GLU A 130 -10.08 -13.58 11.11
CA GLU A 130 -9.23 -14.74 10.82
C GLU A 130 -7.76 -14.34 10.75
N ALA A 131 -7.40 -13.25 10.05
CA ALA A 131 -6.04 -12.74 10.06
C ALA A 131 -5.58 -12.35 11.49
N ILE A 132 -6.50 -11.77 12.27
CA ILE A 132 -6.29 -11.44 13.69
C ILE A 132 -6.20 -12.70 14.55
N ASN A 133 -7.03 -13.72 14.32
CA ASN A 133 -7.07 -14.95 15.11
C ASN A 133 -5.90 -15.89 14.77
N ALA A 134 -5.49 -15.98 13.51
CA ALA A 134 -4.27 -16.66 13.05
C ALA A 134 -3.01 -16.03 13.66
N SER A 135 -3.04 -14.73 13.98
CA SER A 135 -1.97 -14.07 14.73
C SER A 135 -2.00 -14.36 16.24
N LYS A 136 -3.13 -14.84 16.78
CA LYS A 136 -3.37 -15.12 18.20
C LYS A 136 -3.21 -16.60 18.58
N THR A 137 -3.36 -17.56 17.65
CA THR A 137 -3.26 -19.00 17.95
C THR A 137 -1.81 -19.48 18.06
N LYS A 138 -1.38 -19.78 19.29
CA LYS A 138 -0.29 -20.72 19.59
C LYS A 138 -0.79 -22.16 19.42
N LYS A 139 0.06 -23.04 18.85
CA LYS A 139 -0.09 -24.49 18.53
C LYS A 139 -0.77 -24.77 17.19
N ASN A 140 -0.38 -25.75 16.39
CA ASN A 140 0.73 -26.71 16.32
C ASN A 140 0.62 -27.33 14.91
N ASN A 141 1.74 -27.68 14.27
CA ASN A 141 1.89 -28.54 13.08
C ASN A 141 0.78 -28.51 12.01
N THR A 142 1.09 -27.95 10.85
CA THR A 142 0.49 -28.43 9.61
C THR A 142 1.47 -28.22 8.47
N ASP A 143 1.78 -29.32 7.79
CA ASP A 143 2.61 -29.39 6.60
C ASP A 143 2.13 -28.44 5.51
N LEU A 144 3.08 -27.90 4.74
CA LEU A 144 2.86 -26.97 3.64
C LEU A 144 2.26 -27.63 2.38
N THR A 145 1.50 -28.71 2.51
CA THR A 145 1.06 -29.55 1.38
C THR A 145 -0.44 -29.55 1.10
N GLU A 146 -1.24 -28.72 1.79
CA GLU A 146 -2.68 -28.70 1.52
C GLU A 146 -3.28 -27.31 1.78
N TYR A 147 -3.35 -26.48 0.73
CA TYR A 147 -4.21 -25.30 0.70
C TYR A 147 -4.86 -25.21 -0.68
N SER A 148 -6.19 -25.20 -0.70
CA SER A 148 -7.02 -25.23 -1.91
C SER A 148 -6.91 -23.95 -2.75
N GLU A 149 -7.08 -24.15 -4.05
CA GLU A 149 -7.06 -23.16 -5.13
C GLU A 149 -8.32 -22.29 -5.12
N ASP A 150 -8.28 -21.09 -4.55
CA ASP A 150 -9.27 -20.04 -4.81
C ASP A 150 -8.59 -18.65 -4.76
N ASP A 151 -8.97 -17.77 -5.69
CA ASP A 151 -8.24 -16.61 -6.27
C ASP A 151 -7.29 -15.75 -5.40
N VAL A 152 -7.47 -15.69 -4.08
CA VAL A 152 -6.56 -14.97 -3.16
C VAL A 152 -5.24 -15.70 -3.00
N ASN A 153 -5.26 -17.04 -3.01
CA ASN A 153 -4.06 -17.87 -2.88
C ASN A 153 -3.18 -17.79 -4.13
N THR A 154 -3.82 -17.68 -5.30
CA THR A 154 -3.16 -17.47 -6.59
C THR A 154 -2.41 -16.14 -6.63
N ASN A 155 -3.03 -15.05 -6.15
CA ASN A 155 -2.40 -13.73 -6.17
C ASN A 155 -1.25 -13.62 -5.17
N LEU A 156 -1.40 -14.17 -3.96
CA LEU A 156 -0.29 -14.25 -3.02
C LEU A 156 0.88 -15.06 -3.59
N TYR A 157 0.62 -16.23 -4.16
CA TYR A 157 1.65 -17.06 -4.77
C TYR A 157 2.36 -16.35 -5.94
N LYS A 158 1.60 -15.73 -6.85
CA LYS A 158 2.15 -14.93 -7.96
C LYS A 158 3.07 -13.82 -7.44
N ASN A 159 2.64 -13.12 -6.38
CA ASN A 159 3.45 -12.07 -5.74
C ASN A 159 4.75 -12.62 -5.15
N LEU A 160 4.66 -13.70 -4.37
CA LEU A 160 5.84 -14.33 -3.76
C LEU A 160 6.81 -14.82 -4.83
N LYS A 161 6.30 -15.43 -5.91
CA LYS A 161 7.11 -15.89 -7.03
C LYS A 161 7.81 -14.74 -7.75
N LEU A 162 7.06 -13.69 -8.11
CA LEU A 162 7.61 -12.49 -8.75
C LEU A 162 8.73 -11.86 -7.91
N MET A 163 8.45 -11.60 -6.64
CA MET A 163 9.43 -11.00 -5.73
C MET A 163 10.66 -11.88 -5.53
N HIS A 164 10.47 -13.20 -5.49
CA HIS A 164 11.55 -14.16 -5.36
C HIS A 164 12.43 -14.22 -6.61
N GLU A 165 11.84 -14.29 -7.80
CA GLU A 165 12.57 -14.22 -9.07
C GLU A 165 13.34 -12.90 -9.21
N TYR A 166 12.70 -11.79 -8.82
CA TYR A 166 13.35 -10.48 -8.78
C TYR A 166 14.56 -10.46 -7.84
N LEU A 167 14.43 -10.99 -6.63
CA LEU A 167 15.52 -11.04 -5.66
C LEU A 167 16.69 -11.92 -6.15
N ILE A 168 16.39 -13.07 -6.76
CA ILE A 168 17.39 -13.92 -7.40
C ILE A 168 18.12 -13.16 -8.50
N ALA A 169 17.38 -12.55 -9.43
CA ALA A 169 17.96 -11.83 -10.56
C ALA A 169 18.85 -10.68 -10.07
N LYS A 170 18.38 -9.92 -9.07
CA LYS A 170 19.12 -8.83 -8.47
C LYS A 170 20.43 -9.28 -7.84
N CYS A 171 20.41 -10.36 -7.05
CA CYS A 171 21.60 -10.82 -6.35
C CYS A 171 22.52 -11.69 -7.21
N SER A 172 22.04 -12.23 -8.34
CA SER A 172 22.78 -13.20 -9.14
C SER A 172 24.16 -12.72 -9.60
N PRO A 173 24.38 -11.46 -10.03
CA PRO A 173 25.71 -11.00 -10.42
C PRO A 173 26.72 -11.11 -9.27
N TYR A 174 26.34 -10.71 -8.05
CA TYR A 174 27.20 -10.81 -6.88
C TYR A 174 27.39 -12.26 -6.40
N VAL A 175 26.30 -13.04 -6.36
CA VAL A 175 26.33 -14.44 -5.89
C VAL A 175 27.16 -15.34 -6.80
N LYS A 176 27.14 -15.08 -8.11
CA LYS A 176 27.96 -15.77 -9.11
C LYS A 176 29.34 -15.16 -9.29
N GLU A 177 29.71 -14.18 -8.46
CA GLU A 177 31.01 -13.50 -8.50
C GLU A 177 31.32 -12.83 -9.85
N LEU A 178 30.28 -12.38 -10.56
CA LEU A 178 30.38 -11.67 -11.83
C LEU A 178 30.60 -10.16 -11.65
N CYS A 179 30.41 -9.64 -10.43
CA CYS A 179 30.74 -8.28 -10.07
C CYS A 179 31.41 -8.22 -8.69
N THR A 180 32.17 -7.15 -8.47
CA THR A 180 32.73 -6.82 -7.17
C THR A 180 31.65 -6.31 -6.23
N ARG A 181 31.96 -6.32 -4.92
CA ARG A 181 31.09 -5.73 -3.90
C ARG A 181 30.76 -4.26 -4.18
N ALA A 182 31.74 -3.47 -4.61
CA ALA A 182 31.56 -2.05 -4.88
C ALA A 182 30.62 -1.81 -6.07
N GLU A 183 30.77 -2.58 -7.16
CA GLU A 183 29.87 -2.51 -8.31
C GLU A 183 28.45 -2.93 -7.93
N PHE A 184 28.31 -3.95 -7.10
CA PHE A 184 27.01 -4.37 -6.58
C PHE A 184 26.35 -3.28 -5.72
N GLU A 185 27.09 -2.73 -4.75
CA GLU A 185 26.62 -1.62 -3.91
C GLU A 185 26.20 -0.41 -4.75
N GLN A 186 26.98 -0.06 -5.77
CA GLN A 186 26.68 1.04 -6.69
C GLN A 186 25.38 0.79 -7.46
N ALA A 187 25.18 -0.42 -7.98
CA ALA A 187 23.95 -0.79 -8.69
C ALA A 187 22.70 -0.65 -7.79
N ILE A 188 22.79 -1.07 -6.52
CA ILE A 188 21.70 -0.90 -5.54
C ILE A 188 21.47 0.57 -5.21
N GLN A 189 22.53 1.37 -5.07
CA GLN A 189 22.40 2.81 -4.84
C GLN A 189 21.75 3.54 -6.01
N ASP A 190 22.06 3.15 -7.25
CA ASP A 190 21.46 3.76 -8.44
C ASP A 190 19.98 3.40 -8.57
N GLU A 191 19.61 2.16 -8.20
CA GLU A 191 18.20 1.78 -8.06
C GLU A 191 17.48 2.65 -7.02
N ILE A 192 18.05 2.82 -5.82
CA ILE A 192 17.48 3.69 -4.77
C ILE A 192 17.26 5.10 -5.31
N LYS A 193 18.24 5.69 -6.01
CA LYS A 193 18.11 7.03 -6.63
C LYS A 193 17.01 7.06 -7.69
N SER A 194 16.88 6.00 -8.49
CA SER A 194 15.85 5.94 -9.55
C SER A 194 14.43 5.91 -8.98
N LEU A 195 14.27 5.38 -7.76
CA LEU A 195 12.99 5.23 -7.07
C LEU A 195 12.77 6.29 -6.00
N SER A 196 13.75 7.12 -5.66
CA SER A 196 13.66 8.05 -4.52
C SER A 196 12.62 9.15 -4.69
N ASN A 197 12.23 9.46 -5.94
CA ASN A 197 11.20 10.46 -6.24
C ASN A 197 9.78 9.89 -6.15
N GLU A 198 9.64 8.57 -5.96
CA GLU A 198 8.35 7.93 -5.78
C GLU A 198 7.80 8.18 -4.38
N SER A 199 6.47 8.23 -4.29
CA SER A 199 5.78 8.43 -3.01
C SER A 199 6.04 7.24 -2.08
N PHE A 200 6.35 7.52 -0.82
CA PHE A 200 6.67 6.54 0.23
C PHE A 200 7.87 5.62 -0.08
N ALA A 201 8.72 5.99 -1.04
CA ALA A 201 9.91 5.22 -1.41
C ALA A 201 10.80 4.94 -0.19
N LYS A 202 11.04 5.97 0.62
CA LYS A 202 11.85 5.89 1.84
C LYS A 202 11.29 4.85 2.82
N GLU A 203 9.99 4.87 3.06
CA GLU A 203 9.33 3.98 4.00
C GLU A 203 9.32 2.54 3.48
N ILE A 204 9.10 2.32 2.18
CA ILE A 204 9.18 1.00 1.54
C ILE A 204 10.60 0.44 1.66
N PHE A 205 11.62 1.23 1.31
CA PHE A 205 13.02 0.81 1.46
C PHE A 205 13.34 0.48 2.91
N ASN A 206 12.95 1.31 3.86
CA ASN A 206 13.18 1.03 5.26
C ASN A 206 12.48 -0.26 5.75
N ALA A 207 11.24 -0.52 5.32
CA ALA A 207 10.50 -1.73 5.68
C ALA A 207 11.18 -2.99 5.14
N VAL A 208 11.53 -3.02 3.84
CA VAL A 208 12.21 -4.15 3.21
C VAL A 208 13.64 -4.31 3.74
N GLY A 209 14.37 -3.19 3.82
CA GLY A 209 15.76 -3.13 4.25
C GLY A 209 15.97 -3.64 5.67
N TYR A 210 15.07 -3.27 6.58
CA TYR A 210 15.07 -3.79 7.95
C TYR A 210 14.98 -5.32 7.97
N ILE A 211 14.08 -5.91 7.20
CA ILE A 211 13.87 -7.38 7.16
C ILE A 211 15.07 -8.08 6.56
N TYR A 212 15.59 -7.56 5.44
CA TYR A 212 16.76 -8.09 4.76
C TYR A 212 17.98 -8.09 5.68
N LYS A 213 18.30 -6.92 6.27
CA LYS A 213 19.40 -6.76 7.23
C LYS A 213 19.24 -7.68 8.44
N TYR A 214 18.03 -7.77 8.97
CA TYR A 214 17.75 -8.57 10.16
C TYR A 214 17.96 -10.07 9.90
N ARG A 215 17.36 -10.61 8.83
CA ARG A 215 17.44 -12.04 8.48
C ARG A 215 18.83 -12.45 8.01
N ALA A 216 19.50 -11.63 7.21
CA ALA A 216 20.87 -11.89 6.76
C ALA A 216 21.84 -12.06 7.95
N HIS A 217 21.76 -11.15 8.93
CA HIS A 217 22.58 -11.25 10.13
C HIS A 217 22.30 -12.50 10.97
N GLN A 218 21.07 -13.04 10.95
CA GLN A 218 20.78 -14.28 11.66
C GLN A 218 21.48 -15.48 11.02
N VAL A 219 21.43 -15.59 9.69
CA VAL A 219 22.10 -16.68 8.96
C VAL A 219 23.62 -16.56 9.14
N LEU A 220 24.18 -15.36 9.00
CA LEU A 220 25.61 -15.11 9.14
C LEU A 220 26.13 -15.34 10.58
N LYS A 221 25.36 -14.99 11.62
CA LYS A 221 25.73 -15.24 13.02
C LYS A 221 25.64 -16.72 13.41
N ARG A 222 24.68 -17.47 12.84
CA ARG A 222 24.49 -18.90 13.14
C ARG A 222 25.32 -19.83 12.27
N GLY A 223 25.92 -19.34 11.19
CA GLY A 223 26.86 -20.09 10.33
C GLY A 223 28.15 -20.60 11.01
N LYS A 224 28.36 -20.29 12.30
CA LYS A 224 29.42 -20.87 13.15
C LYS A 224 28.97 -22.10 13.98
N LEU A 225 27.69 -22.48 13.98
CA LEU A 225 27.18 -23.63 14.75
C LEU A 225 26.47 -24.63 13.83
N LEU A 226 27.23 -25.60 13.32
CA LEU A 226 26.80 -26.94 12.87
C LEU A 226 25.57 -27.03 11.92
N GLY A 227 25.83 -26.95 10.62
CA GLY A 227 25.46 -28.00 9.63
C GLY A 227 24.01 -28.43 9.39
N ILE A 228 22.98 -27.80 9.97
CA ILE A 228 21.57 -28.19 9.76
C ILE A 228 20.75 -27.00 9.21
N PRO A 229 19.97 -27.16 8.12
CA PRO A 229 19.02 -26.15 7.64
C PRO A 229 17.89 -26.01 8.67
N CYS A 230 17.99 -25.01 9.55
CA CYS A 230 17.09 -24.88 10.68
C CYS A 230 16.10 -23.73 10.46
N VAL A 231 14.99 -24.07 9.82
CA VAL A 231 13.74 -23.31 9.78
C VAL A 231 13.15 -23.28 11.19
N ILE A 232 13.61 -22.41 12.09
CA ILE A 232 12.99 -22.25 13.42
C ILE A 232 12.81 -20.78 13.81
N LYS A 233 11.52 -20.41 13.79
CA LYS A 233 10.83 -19.30 14.48
C LYS A 233 11.40 -19.04 15.89
N SER A 234 12.01 -17.87 16.13
CA SER A 234 12.11 -17.34 17.50
C SER A 234 11.01 -16.33 17.75
N VAL A 235 10.36 -16.41 18.91
CA VAL A 235 9.33 -15.45 19.39
C VAL A 235 9.90 -14.03 19.52
N LYS A 236 11.23 -13.89 19.64
CA LYS A 236 11.93 -12.61 19.61
C LYS A 236 12.03 -12.01 18.18
N ASP A 237 11.88 -12.85 17.14
CA ASP A 237 11.94 -12.48 15.72
C ASP A 237 10.67 -11.79 15.20
N MET A 238 9.63 -11.78 16.03
CA MET A 238 8.29 -11.28 15.71
C MET A 238 7.99 -9.92 16.35
N GLY A 239 8.88 -9.33 17.16
CA GLY A 239 8.58 -8.12 17.94
C GLY A 239 8.07 -6.93 17.10
N HIS A 240 8.75 -6.61 16.00
CA HIS A 240 8.31 -5.55 15.10
C HIS A 240 7.04 -5.91 14.34
N SER A 241 6.94 -7.12 13.78
CA SER A 241 5.73 -7.54 13.06
C SER A 241 4.51 -7.66 13.96
N VAL A 242 4.68 -8.04 15.23
CA VAL A 242 3.60 -8.02 16.24
C VAL A 242 3.15 -6.59 16.52
N SER A 243 4.08 -5.63 16.58
CA SER A 243 3.74 -4.20 16.70
C SER A 243 2.98 -3.69 15.46
N THR A 244 3.43 -4.03 14.26
CA THR A 244 2.76 -3.69 12.99
C THR A 244 1.37 -4.31 12.90
N ILE A 245 1.21 -5.58 13.29
CA ILE A 245 -0.09 -6.28 13.41
C ILE A 245 -0.99 -5.53 14.39
N TYR A 246 -0.53 -5.30 15.63
CA TYR A 246 -1.30 -4.61 16.66
C TYR A 246 -1.74 -3.21 16.19
N GLY A 247 -0.83 -2.46 15.58
CA GLY A 247 -1.12 -1.13 15.03
C GLY A 247 -2.18 -1.17 13.94
N THR A 248 -2.14 -2.16 13.05
CA THR A 248 -3.12 -2.35 11.96
C THR A 248 -4.50 -2.68 12.52
N VAL A 249 -4.57 -3.62 13.47
CA VAL A 249 -5.82 -4.01 14.14
C VAL A 249 -6.44 -2.83 14.89
N LYS A 250 -5.61 -2.06 15.61
CA LYS A 250 -6.06 -0.86 16.30
C LYS A 250 -6.62 0.18 15.31
N ALA A 251 -5.96 0.39 14.17
CA ALA A 251 -6.44 1.31 13.14
C ALA A 251 -7.79 0.87 12.55
N ALA A 252 -7.95 -0.42 12.25
CA ALA A 252 -9.22 -0.99 11.80
C ALA A 252 -10.34 -0.83 12.85
N HIS A 253 -10.01 -1.05 14.12
CA HIS A 253 -10.97 -0.93 15.21
C HIS A 253 -11.48 0.51 15.39
N VAL A 254 -10.59 1.50 15.23
CA VAL A 254 -10.97 2.93 15.25
C VAL A 254 -11.94 3.27 14.12
N ILE A 255 -11.75 2.69 12.93
CA ILE A 255 -12.66 2.88 11.80
C ILE A 255 -14.01 2.18 12.04
N LYS A 256 -14.06 1.01 12.70
CA LYS A 256 -15.30 0.24 12.89
C LYS A 256 -16.26 0.83 13.93
N ARG A 257 -15.87 1.81 14.73
CA ARG A 257 -16.71 2.36 15.80
C ARG A 257 -17.75 3.33 15.22
N SER A 258 -18.92 2.81 14.86
CA SER A 258 -20.03 3.57 14.21
C SER A 258 -20.37 4.89 14.92
N GLN A 259 -20.43 4.90 16.25
CA GLN A 259 -20.69 6.10 17.05
C GLN A 259 -19.62 7.20 16.94
N ASP A 260 -18.38 6.83 16.61
CA ASP A 260 -17.27 7.77 16.40
C ASP A 260 -17.14 8.16 14.93
N ILE A 261 -17.57 7.31 13.97
CA ILE A 261 -17.58 7.61 12.53
C ILE A 261 -18.58 8.71 12.22
N GLU A 262 -19.81 8.60 12.73
CA GLU A 262 -20.90 9.56 12.45
C GLU A 262 -20.59 10.98 12.97
N LYS A 263 -19.68 11.10 13.93
CA LYS A 263 -19.25 12.38 14.51
C LYS A 263 -18.01 12.98 13.86
N LYS A 264 -17.34 12.24 12.97
CA LYS A 264 -16.09 12.66 12.33
C LYS A 264 -16.37 13.44 11.05
N SER A 265 -15.57 14.47 10.83
CA SER A 265 -15.57 15.17 9.55
C SER A 265 -15.09 14.24 8.43
N PRO A 266 -15.48 14.49 7.16
CA PRO A 266 -15.01 13.71 6.02
C PRO A 266 -13.47 13.61 5.94
N ALA A 267 -12.76 14.70 6.26
CA ALA A 267 -11.30 14.73 6.25
C ALA A 267 -10.66 13.86 7.35
N GLU A 268 -11.27 13.79 8.54
CA GLU A 268 -10.81 12.92 9.62
C GLU A 268 -11.05 11.44 9.29
N LEU A 269 -12.17 11.14 8.65
CA LEU A 269 -12.48 9.78 8.20
C LEU A 269 -11.49 9.33 7.12
N GLU A 270 -11.21 10.19 6.14
CA GLU A 270 -10.22 9.96 5.09
C GLU A 270 -8.82 9.70 5.69
N SER A 271 -8.38 10.51 6.65
CA SER A 271 -7.11 10.34 7.35
C SER A 271 -7.01 9.01 8.11
N LEU A 272 -8.08 8.59 8.79
CA LEU A 272 -8.11 7.31 9.52
C LEU A 272 -8.03 6.12 8.57
N ILE A 273 -8.81 6.16 7.49
CA ILE A 273 -8.82 5.15 6.43
C ILE A 273 -7.42 5.03 5.82
N LEU A 274 -6.81 6.17 5.47
CA LEU A 274 -5.46 6.22 4.90
C LEU A 274 -4.41 5.63 5.85
N ASN A 275 -4.48 5.94 7.15
CA ASN A 275 -3.58 5.39 8.15
C ASN A 275 -3.76 3.86 8.34
N PHE A 276 -4.99 3.35 8.25
CA PHE A 276 -5.22 1.90 8.23
C PHE A 276 -4.59 1.27 6.99
N PHE A 277 -4.84 1.82 5.81
CA PHE A 277 -4.27 1.33 4.54
C PHE A 277 -2.74 1.28 4.57
N TRP A 278 -2.11 2.35 5.07
CA TRP A 278 -0.68 2.41 5.28
C TRP A 278 -0.17 1.25 6.13
N LYS A 279 -0.77 1.06 7.31
CA LYS A 279 -0.36 0.01 8.25
C LYS A 279 -0.60 -1.41 7.71
N ALA A 280 -1.73 -1.62 7.05
CA ALA A 280 -2.05 -2.88 6.39
C ALA A 280 -1.04 -3.20 5.29
N THR A 281 -0.67 -2.21 4.48
CA THR A 281 0.35 -2.36 3.43
C THR A 281 1.72 -2.70 4.01
N VAL A 282 2.17 -1.97 5.02
CA VAL A 282 3.46 -2.27 5.68
C VAL A 282 3.46 -3.70 6.22
N LEU A 283 2.35 -4.15 6.81
CA LEU A 283 2.20 -5.53 7.25
C LEU A 283 2.33 -6.53 6.10
N GLU A 284 1.67 -6.29 4.96
CA GLU A 284 1.80 -7.13 3.76
C GLU A 284 3.24 -7.20 3.25
N ILE A 285 3.89 -6.04 3.14
CA ILE A 285 5.29 -5.93 2.72
C ILE A 285 6.14 -6.77 3.66
N GLU A 286 5.95 -6.62 4.98
CA GLU A 286 6.72 -7.37 5.96
C GLU A 286 6.55 -8.89 5.81
N MET A 287 5.30 -9.35 5.67
CA MET A 287 4.97 -10.77 5.55
C MET A 287 5.53 -11.37 4.25
N LYS A 288 5.28 -10.73 3.11
CA LYS A 288 5.75 -11.17 1.78
C LYS A 288 7.28 -11.19 1.73
N THR A 289 7.92 -10.09 2.15
CA THR A 289 9.39 -9.97 2.15
C THR A 289 10.04 -11.05 2.99
N ARG A 290 9.50 -11.37 4.18
CA ARG A 290 10.02 -12.47 5.02
C ARG A 290 9.90 -13.82 4.31
N LYS A 291 8.75 -14.12 3.70
CA LYS A 291 8.51 -15.39 3.01
C LYS A 291 9.40 -15.55 1.77
N VAL A 292 9.53 -14.49 0.98
CA VAL A 292 10.43 -14.43 -0.20
C VAL A 292 11.87 -14.63 0.21
N LEU A 293 12.31 -14.03 1.31
CA LEU A 293 13.67 -14.18 1.81
C LEU A 293 13.92 -15.60 2.34
N ASP A 294 12.93 -16.20 3.01
CA ASP A 294 12.99 -17.61 3.39
C ASP A 294 13.12 -18.51 2.16
N MET A 295 12.32 -18.30 1.11
CA MET A 295 12.44 -19.04 -0.16
C MET A 295 13.85 -18.84 -0.78
N TYR A 296 14.30 -17.60 -0.90
CA TYR A 296 15.60 -17.26 -1.49
C TYR A 296 16.79 -17.88 -0.76
N LEU A 297 16.74 -17.97 0.57
CA LEU A 297 17.79 -18.60 1.36
C LEU A 297 17.68 -20.13 1.39
N LEU A 298 16.48 -20.69 1.35
CA LEU A 298 16.27 -22.15 1.37
C LEU A 298 16.55 -22.81 0.02
N ASP A 299 16.39 -22.09 -1.09
CA ASP A 299 16.68 -22.60 -2.44
C ASP A 299 18.19 -22.70 -2.75
N SER A 300 19.08 -22.35 -1.80
CA SER A 300 20.52 -22.48 -2.01
C SER A 300 20.95 -23.95 -1.91
N LEU A 301 21.68 -24.43 -2.92
CA LEU A 301 22.09 -25.83 -3.01
C LEU A 301 23.41 -26.11 -2.27
N SER A 302 24.21 -25.08 -1.99
CA SER A 302 25.50 -25.21 -1.32
C SER A 302 25.71 -24.20 -0.18
N LYS A 303 26.55 -24.56 0.80
CA LYS A 303 26.92 -23.68 1.91
C LYS A 303 27.60 -22.38 1.42
N HIS A 304 28.42 -22.47 0.37
CA HIS A 304 29.07 -21.30 -0.22
C HIS A 304 28.04 -20.34 -0.82
N GLU A 305 27.11 -20.87 -1.62
CA GLU A 305 26.03 -20.08 -2.20
C GLU A 305 25.14 -19.45 -1.13
N LEU A 306 24.78 -20.18 -0.07
CA LEU A 306 24.02 -19.64 1.05
C LEU A 306 24.70 -18.43 1.71
N ILE A 307 26.03 -18.49 1.91
CA ILE A 307 26.81 -17.38 2.49
C ILE A 307 26.76 -16.18 1.55
N LYS A 308 27.06 -16.38 0.24
CA LYS A 308 27.03 -15.30 -0.76
C LYS A 308 25.64 -14.67 -0.90
N ARG A 309 24.58 -15.49 -0.92
CA ARG A 309 23.19 -15.01 -0.93
C ARG A 309 22.90 -14.17 0.31
N SER A 310 23.34 -14.63 1.49
CA SER A 310 23.18 -13.92 2.76
C SER A 310 23.95 -12.59 2.80
N GLU A 311 25.17 -12.55 2.27
CA GLU A 311 25.93 -11.31 2.12
C GLU A 311 25.25 -10.32 1.18
N ALA A 312 24.75 -10.78 0.03
CA ALA A 312 24.06 -9.94 -0.94
C ALA A 312 22.84 -9.25 -0.31
N VAL A 313 21.99 -10.01 0.40
CA VAL A 313 20.82 -9.44 1.07
C VAL A 313 21.18 -8.58 2.29
N ALA A 314 22.30 -8.85 2.97
CA ALA A 314 22.80 -7.96 4.03
C ALA A 314 23.16 -6.59 3.46
N ILE A 315 23.89 -6.55 2.35
CA ILE A 315 24.30 -5.32 1.66
C ILE A 315 23.07 -4.53 1.21
N ILE A 316 22.12 -5.18 0.52
CA ILE A 316 20.87 -4.52 0.10
C ILE A 316 20.14 -3.98 1.34
N GLY A 317 20.02 -4.78 2.40
CA GLY A 317 19.33 -4.40 3.62
C GLY A 317 19.95 -3.19 4.30
N GLU A 318 21.27 -3.08 4.33
CA GLU A 318 22.00 -1.92 4.87
C GLU A 318 21.76 -0.66 4.05
N LEU A 319 21.86 -0.76 2.72
CA LEU A 319 21.65 0.39 1.83
C LEU A 319 20.20 0.88 1.87
N TYR A 320 19.22 -0.03 1.80
CA TYR A 320 17.80 0.32 1.89
C TYR A 320 17.43 0.95 3.24
N SER A 321 18.04 0.49 4.34
CA SER A 321 17.80 1.08 5.67
C SER A 321 18.52 2.42 5.87
N SER A 322 19.34 2.86 4.91
CA SER A 322 20.11 4.11 4.99
C SER A 322 19.50 5.28 4.21
N VAL A 323 18.35 5.05 3.57
CA VAL A 323 17.53 6.05 2.84
C VAL A 323 16.67 6.86 3.81
#